data_AF-A0A6A3PGR4-F1
#
_entry.id   AF-A0A6A3PGR4-F1
#
_cell.length_a   1.000
_cell.length_b   1.000
_cell.length_c   1.000
_cell.angle_alpha   90.00
_cell.angle_beta   90.00
_cell.angle_gamma   90.00
#
_symmetry.space_group_name_H-M   'P 1'
#
loop_
_entity.id
_entity.type
_entity.pdbx_description
1 polymer ?
#
loop_
_entity_poly.entity_id
_entity_poly.type
_entity_poly.pdbx_seq_one_letter_code
_entity_poly.pdbx_strand_id
1 'polypeptide(L)'
;MTGRYRLSCSPDQKTAWLSKPDTVLKFEMHENIYRLHAERVPGVMVMAALKEDMDSKKQMELLHQRFGHVAMDTVKRLAHKFDVGVKLNANWLSIYECVACAEAKAKRMTHARMKNETPNHCKC
;
A
#
# COMPACT_ATOMS: atom_id res chain seq x y z
N MET A 1 -26.90 4.24 -9.75
CA MET A 1 -26.69 2.78 -9.57
C MET A 1 -25.21 2.52 -9.37
N THR A 2 -24.78 2.20 -8.15
CA THR A 2 -23.39 1.88 -7.82
C THR A 2 -23.05 0.51 -8.41
N GLY A 3 -22.42 0.52 -9.59
CA GLY A 3 -21.99 -0.69 -10.30
C GLY A 3 -20.92 -1.42 -9.48
N ARG A 4 -21.34 -2.39 -8.66
CA ARG A 4 -20.43 -3.26 -7.92
C ARG A 4 -19.67 -4.11 -8.92
N TYR A 5 -18.35 -4.02 -8.86
CA TYR A 5 -17.50 -4.94 -9.60
C TYR A 5 -17.63 -6.35 -9.04
N ARG A 6 -17.77 -7.35 -9.92
CA ARG A 6 -17.75 -8.78 -9.61
C ARG A 6 -16.35 -9.33 -9.87
N LEU A 7 -15.79 -10.00 -8.88
CA LEU A 7 -14.54 -10.74 -9.00
C LEU A 7 -14.83 -12.18 -9.45
N SER A 8 -14.07 -12.67 -10.42
CA SER A 8 -14.09 -14.07 -10.86
C SER A 8 -12.68 -14.52 -11.21
N CYS A 9 -12.36 -15.81 -11.03
CA CYS A 9 -11.05 -16.39 -11.33
C CYS A 9 -11.18 -17.53 -12.34
N SER A 10 -10.11 -17.80 -13.08
CA SER A 10 -10.01 -18.97 -13.94
C SER A 10 -9.88 -20.23 -13.08
N PRO A 11 -10.24 -21.42 -13.60
CA PRO A 11 -10.13 -22.67 -12.85
C PRO A 11 -8.71 -22.97 -12.37
N ASP A 12 -7.71 -22.59 -13.16
CA ASP A 12 -6.29 -22.72 -12.83
C ASP A 12 -5.75 -21.60 -11.93
N GLN A 13 -6.59 -20.64 -11.55
CA GLN A 13 -6.27 -19.45 -10.76
C GLN A 13 -5.11 -18.60 -11.33
N LYS A 14 -4.77 -18.75 -12.61
CA LYS A 14 -3.74 -17.93 -13.25
C LYS A 14 -4.27 -16.60 -13.75
N THR A 15 -5.59 -16.48 -13.94
CA THR A 15 -6.25 -15.27 -14.42
C THR A 15 -7.40 -14.89 -13.49
N ALA A 16 -7.52 -13.61 -13.19
CA ALA A 16 -8.65 -13.04 -12.48
C ALA A 16 -9.30 -11.93 -13.31
N TRP A 17 -10.60 -11.74 -13.13
CA TRP A 17 -11.36 -10.69 -13.78
C TRP A 17 -12.15 -9.90 -12.75
N LEU A 18 -12.14 -8.58 -12.95
CA LEU A 18 -12.98 -7.65 -12.22
C LEU A 18 -13.97 -7.03 -13.22
N SER A 19 -15.25 -7.35 -13.11
CA SER A 19 -16.25 -7.10 -14.15
C SER A 19 -17.48 -6.33 -13.65
N LYS A 20 -17.94 -5.38 -14.46
CA LYS A 20 -19.25 -4.70 -14.40
C LYS A 20 -19.79 -4.64 -15.85
N PRO A 21 -21.07 -4.29 -16.09
CA PRO A 21 -21.70 -4.43 -17.42
C PRO A 21 -20.86 -3.88 -18.58
N ASP A 22 -20.26 -2.70 -18.42
CA ASP A 22 -19.51 -2.02 -19.49
C ASP A 22 -17.99 -2.08 -19.31
N THR A 23 -17.47 -2.85 -18.35
CA THR A 23 -16.03 -2.87 -18.07
C THR A 23 -15.59 -4.19 -17.50
N VAL A 24 -14.58 -4.78 -18.13
CA VAL A 24 -13.90 -5.98 -17.63
C VAL A 24 -12.41 -5.70 -17.55
N LEU A 25 -11.83 -5.82 -16.37
CA LEU A 25 -10.39 -5.76 -16.15
C LEU A 25 -9.85 -7.18 -16.02
N LYS A 26 -8.83 -7.53 -16.82
CA LYS A 26 -8.17 -8.85 -16.79
C LYS A 26 -6.84 -8.74 -16.04
N PHE A 27 -6.62 -9.61 -15.07
CA PHE A 27 -5.39 -9.70 -14.32
C PHE A 27 -4.75 -11.08 -14.53
N GLU A 28 -3.45 -11.11 -14.77
CA GLU A 28 -2.67 -12.34 -14.95
C GLU A 28 -1.71 -12.53 -13.77
N MET A 29 -1.60 -13.75 -13.28
CA MET A 29 -0.71 -14.09 -12.17
C MET A 29 0.73 -14.21 -12.67
N HIS A 30 1.61 -13.38 -12.10
CA HIS A 30 3.06 -13.46 -12.29
C HIS A 30 3.73 -13.41 -10.92
N GLU A 31 4.57 -14.39 -10.61
CA GLU A 31 5.27 -14.49 -9.30
C GLU A 31 4.30 -14.40 -8.10
N ASN A 32 3.17 -15.12 -8.18
CA ASN A 32 2.09 -15.14 -7.17
C ASN A 32 1.36 -13.81 -6.95
N ILE A 33 1.50 -12.84 -7.86
CA ILE A 33 0.80 -11.55 -7.83
C ILE A 33 -0.03 -11.39 -9.11
N TYR A 34 -1.30 -11.04 -8.96
CA TYR A 34 -2.17 -10.69 -10.10
C TYR A 34 -1.83 -9.29 -10.63
N ARG A 35 -1.43 -9.19 -11.89
CA ARG A 35 -1.03 -7.96 -12.57
C ARG A 35 -2.01 -7.62 -13.69
N LEU A 36 -2.47 -6.37 -13.73
CA LEU A 36 -3.22 -5.82 -14.86
C LEU A 36 -2.23 -5.27 -15.88
N HIS A 37 -2.23 -5.81 -17.10
CA HIS A 37 -1.48 -5.22 -18.20
C HIS A 37 -2.35 -4.15 -18.86
N ALA A 38 -1.95 -2.88 -18.76
CA ALA A 38 -2.59 -1.79 -19.47
C ALA A 38 -1.63 -1.32 -20.58
N GLU A 39 -2.11 -1.29 -21.82
CA GLU A 39 -1.34 -0.68 -22.89
C GLU A 39 -1.10 0.79 -22.57
N ARG A 40 0.15 1.21 -22.73
CA ARG A 40 0.53 2.60 -22.51
C ARG A 40 0.02 3.42 -23.68
N VAL A 41 -1.14 4.03 -23.53
CA VAL A 41 -1.68 4.98 -24.53
C VAL A 41 -0.84 6.25 -24.50
N PRO A 42 -0.09 6.57 -25.59
CA PRO A 42 0.68 7.81 -25.65
C PRO A 42 -0.29 9.00 -25.61
N GLY A 43 -0.02 9.98 -24.73
CA GLY A 43 -0.83 11.20 -24.61
C GLY A 43 -1.95 11.18 -23.57
N VAL A 44 -2.28 10.02 -22.98
CA VAL A 44 -3.20 9.94 -21.83
C VAL A 44 -2.37 9.84 -20.55
N MET A 45 -2.30 10.93 -19.78
CA MET A 45 -1.72 10.90 -18.44
C MET A 45 -2.61 10.07 -17.50
N VAL A 46 -2.38 8.76 -17.42
CA VAL A 46 -2.91 7.93 -16.35
C VAL A 46 -2.23 8.39 -15.06
N MET A 47 -2.90 9.24 -14.27
CA MET A 47 -2.50 9.70 -12.92
C MET A 47 -1.02 9.42 -12.63
N ALA A 48 -0.14 10.05 -13.42
CA ALA A 48 1.24 10.14 -13.02
C ALA A 48 1.13 11.04 -11.80
N ALA A 49 1.29 10.47 -10.60
CA ALA A 49 1.58 11.27 -9.43
C ALA A 49 2.65 12.25 -9.89
N LEU A 50 2.27 13.53 -9.94
CA LEU A 50 2.99 14.58 -10.64
C LEU A 50 4.48 14.35 -10.41
N LYS A 51 5.23 14.18 -11.50
CA LYS A 51 6.70 14.30 -11.52
C LYS A 51 7.11 15.75 -11.24
N GLU A 52 6.39 16.45 -10.38
CA GLU A 52 6.90 17.65 -9.75
C GLU A 52 7.90 17.18 -8.69
N ASP A 53 8.97 17.95 -8.52
CA ASP A 53 9.86 17.79 -7.38
C ASP A 53 9.04 18.03 -6.10
N MET A 54 8.42 16.96 -5.60
CA MET A 54 7.70 16.98 -4.36
C MET A 54 8.69 17.31 -3.25
N ASP A 55 8.31 18.25 -2.38
CA ASP A 55 9.07 18.50 -1.17
C ASP A 55 9.25 17.18 -0.38
N SER A 56 10.38 17.06 0.31
CA SER A 56 10.77 15.83 1.01
C SER A 56 9.72 15.39 2.03
N LYS A 57 8.95 16.32 2.60
CA LYS A 57 7.89 16.03 3.57
C LYS A 57 6.70 15.33 2.91
N LYS A 58 6.22 15.82 1.76
CA LYS A 58 5.13 15.19 1.00
C LYS A 58 5.54 13.81 0.46
N GLN A 59 6.81 13.65 0.07
CA GLN A 59 7.33 12.32 -0.31
C GLN A 59 7.26 11.34 0.87
N MET A 60 7.66 11.77 2.07
CA MET A 60 7.59 10.93 3.27
C MET A 60 6.16 10.60 3.68
N GLU A 61 5.25 11.57 3.60
CA GLU A 61 3.83 11.34 3.84
C GLU A 61 3.25 10.29 2.89
N LEU A 62 3.53 10.42 1.59
CA LEU A 62 3.08 9.48 0.58
C LEU A 62 3.61 8.06 0.85
N LEU A 63 4.91 7.94 1.16
CA LEU A 63 5.53 6.65 1.44
C LEU A 63 4.98 6.03 2.73
N HIS A 64 4.78 6.83 3.78
CA HIS A 64 4.18 6.36 5.03
C HIS A 64 2.76 5.81 4.80
N GLN A 65 1.95 6.50 4.00
CA GLN A 65 0.61 6.04 3.63
C GLN A 65 0.67 4.76 2.79
N ARG A 66 1.52 4.72 1.76
CA ARG A 66 1.66 3.56 0.85
C ARG A 66 2.14 2.29 1.56
N PHE A 67 3.05 2.43 2.52
CA PHE A 67 3.52 1.30 3.31
C PHE A 67 2.62 0.96 4.51
N GLY A 68 1.41 1.53 4.58
CA GLY A 68 0.43 1.16 5.60
C GLY A 68 0.77 1.67 6.99
N HIS A 69 1.22 2.92 7.10
CA HIS A 69 1.50 3.59 8.37
C HIS A 69 2.60 2.93 9.23
N VAL A 70 3.52 2.20 8.60
CA VAL A 70 4.66 1.59 9.30
C VAL A 70 5.63 2.65 9.84
N ALA A 71 6.42 2.25 10.83
CA ALA A 71 7.43 3.12 11.44
C ALA A 71 8.40 3.67 10.38
N MET A 72 8.86 4.90 10.61
CA MET A 72 9.68 5.63 9.62
C MET A 72 10.94 4.88 9.24
N ASP A 73 11.65 4.28 10.19
CA ASP A 73 12.81 3.41 9.93
C ASP A 73 12.51 2.28 8.93
N THR A 74 11.30 1.71 9.00
CA THR A 74 10.85 0.66 8.09
C THR A 74 10.47 1.23 6.73
N VAL A 75 9.75 2.36 6.66
CA VAL A 75 9.50 3.09 5.40
C VAL A 75 10.82 3.36 4.69
N LYS A 76 11.80 3.83 5.44
CA LYS A 76 13.14 4.16 4.96
C LYS A 76 13.85 2.94 4.37
N ARG A 77 13.86 1.82 5.10
CA ARG A 77 14.45 0.56 4.65
C ARG A 77 13.75 0.01 3.40
N LEU A 78 12.44 0.13 3.30
CA LEU A 78 11.67 -0.37 2.15
C LEU A 78 11.85 0.51 0.92
N ALA A 79 11.84 1.83 1.08
CA ALA A 79 12.05 2.78 -0.01
C ALA A 79 13.44 2.62 -0.67
N HIS A 80 14.47 2.24 0.09
CA HIS A 80 15.79 1.90 -0.48
C HIS A 80 15.85 0.54 -1.18
N LYS A 81 14.96 -0.40 -0.84
CA LYS A 81 14.97 -1.77 -1.40
C LYS A 81 14.09 -1.92 -2.62
N PHE A 82 13.06 -1.09 -2.77
CA PHE A 82 12.06 -1.19 -3.82
C PHE A 82 11.97 0.12 -4.59
N ASP A 83 11.77 0.03 -5.91
CA ASP A 83 11.39 1.21 -6.69
C ASP A 83 9.95 1.61 -6.31
N VAL A 84 9.84 2.73 -5.60
CA VAL A 84 8.60 3.31 -5.11
C VAL A 84 8.05 4.41 -6.02
N GLY A 85 8.70 4.66 -7.17
CA GLY A 85 8.27 5.65 -8.15
C GLY A 85 8.44 7.11 -7.70
N VAL A 86 9.25 7.36 -6.67
CA VAL A 86 9.62 8.71 -6.21
C VAL A 86 11.14 8.82 -6.11
N LYS A 87 11.71 9.96 -6.53
CA LYS A 87 13.14 10.24 -6.36
C LYS A 87 13.43 10.49 -4.88
N LEU A 88 14.15 9.57 -4.24
CA LEU A 88 14.58 9.71 -2.86
C LEU A 88 15.85 10.58 -2.81
N ASN A 89 15.84 11.63 -1.99
CA ASN A 89 17.04 12.43 -1.71
C ASN A 89 17.59 12.13 -0.30
N ALA A 90 18.90 12.29 -0.11
CA ALA A 90 19.60 11.92 1.13
C ALA A 90 19.35 12.86 2.33
N ASN A 91 18.58 13.95 2.16
CA ASN A 91 18.23 14.90 3.24
C ASN A 91 16.91 14.57 3.97
N TRP A 92 16.24 13.49 3.59
CA TRP A 92 15.07 12.81 4.17
C TRP A 92 15.03 12.48 5.69
N LEU A 93 16.00 12.91 6.51
CA LEU A 93 15.96 12.64 7.95
C LEU A 93 15.00 13.56 8.71
N SER A 94 14.32 14.49 8.04
CA SER A 94 13.32 15.36 8.65
C SER A 94 12.20 14.54 9.31
N ILE A 95 11.98 14.83 10.58
CA ILE A 95 10.94 14.28 11.44
C ILE A 95 9.59 14.39 10.74
N TYR A 96 9.04 13.26 10.30
CA TYR A 96 7.66 13.17 9.83
C TYR A 96 6.84 12.48 10.90
N GLU A 97 5.87 13.22 11.45
CA GLU A 97 4.90 12.71 12.42
C GLU A 97 3.53 12.66 11.77
N CYS A 98 2.99 11.45 11.62
CA CYS A 98 1.63 11.26 11.15
C CYS A 98 0.66 11.46 12.33
N VAL A 99 -0.17 12.51 12.26
CA VAL A 99 -1.15 12.84 13.31
C VAL A 99 -2.05 11.66 13.63
N ALA A 100 -2.57 10.95 12.61
CA ALA A 100 -3.40 9.77 12.81
C ALA A 100 -2.67 8.64 13.57
N CYS A 101 -1.37 8.44 13.29
CA CYS A 101 -0.56 7.47 14.02
C CYS A 101 -0.26 7.92 15.46
N ALA A 102 -0.01 9.20 15.68
CA ALA A 102 0.20 9.78 16.99
C ALA A 102 -1.08 9.65 17.86
N GLU A 103 -2.25 9.99 17.30
CA GLU A 103 -3.55 9.80 17.95
C GLU A 103 -3.84 8.33 18.24
N ALA A 104 -3.61 7.43 17.28
CA ALA A 104 -3.81 5.99 17.48
C ALA A 104 -2.83 5.42 18.53
N LYS A 105 -1.62 5.98 18.64
CA LYS A 105 -0.66 5.61 19.69
C LYS A 105 -1.10 6.14 21.05
N ALA A 106 -1.61 7.36 21.14
CA ALA A 106 -2.17 7.93 22.36
C ALA A 106 -3.38 7.13 22.85
N LYS A 107 -4.29 6.72 21.94
CA LYS A 107 -5.44 5.85 22.25
C LYS A 107 -5.05 4.45 22.68
N ARG A 108 -3.89 3.92 22.23
CA ARG A 108 -3.38 2.61 22.67
C ARG A 108 -2.94 2.59 24.14
N MET A 109 -2.69 3.76 24.76
CA MET A 109 -2.17 3.85 26.13
C MET A 109 -3.24 3.69 27.23
N THR A 110 -4.53 3.53 26.89
CA THR A 110 -5.61 3.47 27.89
C THR A 110 -6.10 2.08 28.25
N HIS A 111 -5.62 1.03 27.58
CA HIS A 111 -5.87 -0.35 28.02
C HIS A 111 -4.62 -0.89 28.71
N ALA A 112 -4.73 -1.20 30.00
CA ALA A 112 -3.71 -1.97 30.70
C ALA A 112 -3.44 -3.23 29.87
N ARG A 113 -2.21 -3.37 29.38
CA ARG A 113 -1.76 -4.61 28.75
C ARG A 113 -1.92 -5.68 29.83
N MET A 114 -2.89 -6.58 29.68
CA MET A 114 -3.05 -7.69 30.62
C MET A 114 -1.68 -8.35 30.76
N LYS A 115 -1.19 -8.49 31.99
CA LYS A 115 0.04 -9.25 32.25
C LYS A 115 -0.16 -10.61 31.60
N ASN A 116 0.78 -11.02 30.75
CA ASN A 116 0.79 -12.36 30.19
C ASN A 116 0.95 -13.35 31.34
N GLU A 117 -0.15 -13.84 31.89
CA GLU A 117 -0.18 -15.18 32.46
C GLU A 117 -0.20 -16.12 31.26
N THR A 118 0.89 -16.87 31.07
CA THR A 118 0.90 -18.03 30.19
C THR A 118 -0.15 -19.02 30.69
N PRO A 119 -0.99 -19.55 29.79
CA PRO A 119 -1.14 -20.99 29.78
C PRO A 119 -0.96 -21.58 28.39
N ASN A 120 -0.35 -22.76 28.45
CA ASN A 120 -0.08 -23.69 27.37
C ASN A 120 -1.26 -23.93 26.44
N HIS A 121 -0.88 -24.23 25.19
CA HIS A 121 -1.58 -25.15 24.27
C HIS A 121 -2.83 -24.62 23.53
N CYS A 122 -2.68 -24.41 22.22
CA CYS A 122 -3.66 -24.85 21.25
C CYS A 122 -2.97 -25.21 19.93
N LYS A 123 -2.92 -26.52 19.65
CA LYS A 123 -2.81 -27.05 18.28
C LYS A 123 -4.14 -26.83 17.58
N CYS A 124 -4.11 -26.25 16.38
CA CYS A 124 -4.97 -26.51 15.22
C CYS A 124 -4.22 -25.98 14.00
#